data_AF-A0A0V0ZXE5-F1
#
_entry.id   AF-A0A0V0ZXE5-F1
#
_cell.length_a   1.000
_cell.length_b   1.000
_cell.length_c   1.000
_cell.angle_alpha   90.00
_cell.angle_beta   90.00
_cell.angle_gamma   90.00
#
_symmetry.space_group_name_H-M   'P 1'
#
loop_
_entity.id
_entity.type
_entity.pdbx_description
1 polymer ?
#
loop_
_entity_poly.entity_id
_entity_poly.type
_entity_poly.pdbx_seq_one_letter_code
_entity_poly.pdbx_strand_id
1 'polypeptide(L)'
;MKDVIFRQHLVLVSCLYYNTSKLDKKIKLTLLYETLCPDCQEFILNTLQRYDWKCGQDFVDFNLISYGNARRTRLNNTWTIQCQHGPVECALNKLHGCAISKL
;
A
#
# COMPACT_ATOMS: atom_id res chain seq x y z
N MET A 1 2.41 -14.08 -26.78
CA MET A 1 1.20 -14.65 -26.11
C MET A 1 1.51 -15.89 -25.27
N LYS A 2 2.36 -16.82 -25.75
CA LYS A 2 2.76 -18.01 -24.97
C LYS A 2 3.58 -17.68 -23.70
N ASP A 3 4.41 -16.63 -23.76
CA ASP A 3 5.28 -16.21 -22.64
C ASP A 3 4.53 -15.58 -21.46
N VAL A 4 3.36 -14.99 -21.70
CA VAL A 4 2.50 -14.38 -20.65
C VAL A 4 1.75 -15.47 -19.88
N ILE A 5 1.28 -16.51 -20.58
CA ILE A 5 0.59 -17.66 -19.98
C ILE A 5 1.58 -18.44 -19.09
N PHE A 6 2.83 -18.62 -19.54
CA PHE A 6 3.85 -19.33 -18.77
C PHE A 6 4.24 -18.59 -17.48
N ARG A 7 4.30 -17.25 -17.51
CA ARG A 7 4.54 -16.42 -16.32
C ARG A 7 3.38 -16.45 -15.33
N GLN A 8 2.12 -16.44 -15.80
CA GLN A 8 0.95 -16.55 -14.92
C GLN A 8 0.89 -17.91 -14.21
N HIS A 9 1.21 -19.01 -14.91
CA HIS A 9 1.28 -20.33 -14.30
C HIS A 9 2.35 -20.43 -13.21
N LEU A 10 3.51 -19.79 -13.41
CA LEU A 10 4.58 -19.82 -12.42
C LEU A 10 4.19 -19.10 -11.12
N VAL A 11 3.55 -17.92 -11.23
CA VAL A 11 3.08 -17.15 -10.07
C VAL A 11 2.02 -17.93 -9.28
N LEU A 12 1.06 -18.55 -9.97
CA LEU A 12 0.01 -19.36 -9.34
C LEU A 12 0.60 -20.59 -8.62
N VAL A 13 1.55 -21.29 -9.22
CA VAL A 13 2.22 -22.45 -8.61
C VAL A 13 3.05 -22.03 -7.39
N SER A 14 3.80 -20.93 -7.47
CA SER A 14 4.54 -20.39 -6.33
C SER A 14 3.60 -19.95 -5.19
N CYS A 15 2.43 -19.39 -5.51
CA CYS A 15 1.42 -18.99 -4.53
C CYS A 15 0.80 -20.20 -3.82
N LEU A 16 0.46 -21.26 -4.58
CA LEU A 16 -0.04 -22.52 -4.02
C LEU A 16 1.01 -23.20 -3.11
N TYR A 17 2.28 -23.24 -3.52
CA TYR A 17 3.36 -23.80 -2.72
C TYR A 17 3.65 -23.00 -1.44
N TYR A 18 3.53 -21.66 -1.51
CA TYR A 18 3.62 -20.79 -0.33
C TYR A 18 2.49 -21.10 0.67
N ASN A 19 1.24 -21.20 0.19
CA ASN A 19 0.08 -21.52 1.03
C ASN A 19 0.21 -22.87 1.74
N THR A 20 0.82 -23.88 1.12
CA THR A 20 1.01 -25.20 1.74
C THR A 20 2.19 -25.27 2.72
N SER A 21 3.19 -24.41 2.59
CA SER A 21 4.43 -24.47 3.39
C SER A 21 4.48 -23.48 4.57
N LYS A 22 3.56 -22.50 4.61
CA LYS A 22 3.51 -21.40 5.58
C LYS A 22 2.15 -21.31 6.28
N LEU A 23 1.53 -22.44 6.60
CA LEU A 23 0.34 -22.46 7.46
C LEU A 23 0.64 -21.57 8.70
N ASP A 24 -0.13 -20.48 8.85
CA ASP A 24 -0.07 -19.44 9.89
C ASP A 24 0.92 -18.26 9.77
N LYS A 25 1.69 -18.09 8.68
CA LYS A 25 2.54 -16.88 8.52
C LYS A 25 2.09 -16.00 7.36
N LYS A 26 1.37 -14.93 7.68
CA LYS A 26 1.00 -13.88 6.71
C LYS A 26 2.23 -13.15 6.16
N ILE A 27 2.20 -12.83 4.87
CA ILE A 27 3.14 -11.93 4.20
C ILE A 27 2.89 -10.52 4.71
N LYS A 28 3.91 -9.85 5.24
CA LYS A 28 3.78 -8.45 5.65
C LYS A 28 4.01 -7.54 4.44
N LEU A 29 3.02 -6.74 4.08
CA LEU A 29 3.13 -5.74 3.01
C LEU A 29 2.90 -4.36 3.61
N THR A 30 3.92 -3.49 3.54
CA THR A 30 3.78 -2.09 3.93
C THR A 30 3.76 -1.20 2.70
N LEU A 31 2.73 -0.37 2.57
CA LEU A 31 2.62 0.64 1.52
C LEU A 31 2.78 2.04 2.13
N LEU A 32 3.86 2.73 1.76
CA LEU A 32 4.07 4.15 2.05
C LEU A 32 3.58 4.95 0.85
N TYR A 33 2.62 5.87 1.02
CA TYR A 33 2.01 6.59 -0.10
C TYR A 33 1.59 8.02 0.25
N GLU A 34 1.31 8.81 -0.78
CA GLU A 34 0.75 10.16 -0.71
C GLU A 34 -0.63 10.17 -1.37
N THR A 35 -1.62 10.78 -0.73
CA THR A 35 -3.02 10.74 -1.19
C THR A 35 -3.26 11.42 -2.52
N LEU A 36 -2.44 12.41 -2.90
CA LEU A 36 -2.53 13.12 -4.19
C LEU A 36 -1.41 12.76 -5.16
N CYS A 37 -0.54 11.79 -4.86
CA CYS A 37 0.45 11.31 -5.82
C CYS A 37 -0.25 10.43 -6.88
N PRO A 38 -0.21 10.79 -8.18
CA PRO A 38 -0.90 10.06 -9.23
C PRO A 38 -0.48 8.59 -9.32
N ASP A 39 0.82 8.30 -9.22
CA ASP A 39 1.34 6.93 -9.28
C ASP A 39 0.93 6.10 -8.05
N CYS A 40 0.81 6.73 -6.88
CA CYS A 40 0.30 6.07 -5.68
C CYS A 40 -1.18 5.70 -5.83
N GLN A 41 -1.99 6.60 -6.37
CA GLN A 41 -3.41 6.36 -6.64
C GLN A 41 -3.59 5.23 -7.65
N GLU A 42 -2.84 5.28 -8.75
CA GLU A 42 -2.82 4.25 -9.80
C GLU A 42 -2.44 2.89 -9.23
N PHE A 43 -1.38 2.83 -8.42
CA PHE A 43 -0.97 1.59 -7.75
C PHE A 43 -2.07 1.03 -6.83
N ILE A 44 -2.67 1.87 -5.99
CA ILE A 44 -3.71 1.43 -5.04
C ILE A 44 -4.94 0.90 -5.78
N LEU A 45 -5.42 1.61 -6.79
CA LEU A 45 -6.66 1.27 -7.50
C LEU A 45 -6.49 0.09 -8.47
N ASN A 46 -5.37 0.06 -9.21
CA ASN A 46 -5.23 -0.87 -10.33
C ASN A 46 -4.30 -2.05 -10.04
N THR A 47 -3.40 -1.94 -9.06
CA THR A 47 -2.52 -3.04 -8.65
C THR A 47 -2.97 -3.65 -7.33
N LEU A 48 -2.91 -2.88 -6.24
CA LEU A 48 -3.17 -3.37 -4.89
C LEU A 48 -4.61 -3.88 -4.75
N GLN A 49 -5.61 -3.06 -5.10
CA GLN A 49 -7.02 -3.46 -4.98
C GLN A 49 -7.38 -4.63 -5.89
N ARG A 50 -6.76 -4.72 -7.08
CA ARG A 50 -7.13 -5.71 -8.09
C ARG A 50 -6.52 -7.09 -7.84
N TYR A 51 -5.24 -7.14 -7.48
CA TYR A 51 -4.49 -8.40 -7.42
C TYR A 51 -4.18 -8.82 -5.99
N ASP A 52 -3.65 -7.90 -5.18
CA ASP A 52 -3.15 -8.25 -3.85
C ASP A 52 -4.28 -8.30 -2.83
N TRP A 53 -5.17 -7.31 -2.81
CA TRP A 53 -6.27 -7.24 -1.85
C TRP A 53 -7.33 -8.30 -2.12
N LYS A 54 -7.67 -8.59 -3.38
CA LYS A 54 -8.70 -9.59 -3.70
C LYS A 54 -8.25 -11.01 -3.39
N CYS A 55 -7.00 -11.33 -3.70
CA CYS A 55 -6.49 -12.69 -3.54
C CYS A 55 -5.80 -12.91 -2.20
N GLY A 56 -5.30 -11.84 -1.56
CA GLY A 56 -4.37 -11.92 -0.44
C GLY A 56 -4.94 -11.63 0.94
N GLN A 57 -6.24 -11.41 1.14
CA GLN A 57 -6.80 -11.07 2.47
C GLN A 57 -6.45 -12.12 3.55
N ASP A 58 -6.43 -13.38 3.15
CA ASP A 58 -6.21 -14.49 4.08
C ASP A 58 -4.72 -14.68 4.43
N PHE A 59 -3.80 -14.27 3.56
CA PHE A 59 -2.38 -14.56 3.71
C PHE A 59 -1.47 -13.32 3.67
N VAL A 60 -2.01 -12.11 3.55
CA VAL A 60 -1.26 -10.85 3.62
C VAL A 60 -1.74 -10.02 4.81
N ASP A 61 -0.78 -9.45 5.53
CA ASP A 61 -0.96 -8.45 6.58
C ASP A 61 -0.58 -7.09 5.99
N PHE A 62 -1.59 -6.28 5.66
CA PHE A 62 -1.44 -4.99 5.00
C PHE A 62 -1.26 -3.87 6.02
N ASN A 63 -0.15 -3.13 5.89
CA ASN A 63 0.14 -1.94 6.68
C ASN A 63 0.18 -0.72 5.76
N LEU A 64 -0.82 0.15 5.85
CA LEU A 64 -0.96 1.31 4.97
C LEU A 64 -0.55 2.59 5.72
N ILE A 65 0.40 3.35 5.17
CA ILE A 65 0.92 4.58 5.80
C ILE A 65 0.83 5.73 4.80
N SER A 66 -0.16 6.59 4.99
CA SER A 66 -0.37 7.83 4.21
C SER A 66 0.50 8.96 4.74
N TYR A 67 1.77 8.95 4.34
CA TYR A 67 2.75 9.99 4.68
C TYR A 67 3.68 10.28 3.50
N GLY A 68 4.24 9.22 2.90
CA GLY A 68 5.09 9.29 1.70
C GLY A 68 6.21 10.32 1.80
N ASN A 69 6.30 11.23 0.83
CA ASN A 69 7.33 12.27 0.79
C ASN A 69 7.05 13.50 1.66
N ALA A 70 6.01 13.46 2.51
CA ALA A 70 5.77 14.55 3.45
C ALA A 70 6.99 14.76 4.36
N ARG A 71 7.31 16.03 4.64
CA ARG A 71 8.45 16.42 5.47
C ARG A 71 7.96 17.08 6.73
N ARG A 72 8.56 16.67 7.86
CA ARG A 72 8.36 17.34 9.13
C ARG A 72 9.35 18.49 9.25
N THR A 73 8.84 19.70 9.32
CA THR A 73 9.64 20.92 9.50
C THR A 73 9.32 21.58 10.83
N ARG A 74 10.26 22.33 11.39
CA ARG A 74 10.06 23.06 12.64
C ARG A 74 9.89 24.54 12.33
N LEU A 75 8.71 25.08 12.63
CA LEU A 75 8.38 26.50 12.46
C LEU A 75 7.94 27.05 13.81
N ASN A 76 8.59 28.10 14.32
CA ASN A 76 8.24 28.75 15.59
C ASN A 76 8.09 27.76 16.76
N ASN A 77 9.10 26.90 16.96
CA ASN A 77 9.11 25.82 17.95
C ASN A 77 8.02 24.74 17.79
N THR A 78 7.17 24.81 16.76
CA THR A 78 6.11 23.85 16.47
C THR A 78 6.50 22.96 15.30
N TRP A 79 6.13 21.68 15.37
CA TRP A 79 6.30 20.77 14.25
C TRP A 79 5.16 20.92 13.25
N THR A 80 5.50 21.21 12.00
CA THR A 80 4.57 21.28 10.87
C THR A 80 4.88 20.16 9.88
N ILE A 81 3.86 19.71 9.15
CA ILE A 81 4.02 18.74 8.06
C ILE A 81 3.82 19.49 6.75
N GLN A 82 4.75 19.30 5.81
CA GLN A 82 4.68 19.84 4.45
C GLN A 82 4.60 18.67 3.47
N CYS A 83 3.63 18.70 2.57
CA CYS A 83 3.39 17.67 1.56
C CYS A 83 3.71 18.20 0.16
N GLN A 84 4.05 17.32 -0.78
CA GLN A 84 4.50 17.73 -2.13
C GLN A 84 3.38 18.39 -2.93
N HIS A 85 2.14 17.93 -2.78
CA HIS A 85 0.96 18.47 -3.46
C HIS A 85 0.17 19.47 -2.58
N GLY A 86 0.85 20.09 -1.61
CA GLY A 86 0.31 21.17 -0.80
C GLY A 86 -0.59 20.74 0.37
N PRO A 87 -1.31 21.70 1.00
CA PRO A 87 -2.01 21.46 2.26
C PRO A 87 -3.20 20.50 2.14
N VAL A 88 -3.82 20.40 0.95
CA VAL A 88 -4.93 19.47 0.71
C VAL A 88 -4.44 18.03 0.83
N GLU A 89 -3.29 17.70 0.25
CA GLU A 89 -2.68 16.37 0.42
C GLU A 89 -2.40 16.06 1.89
N CYS A 90 -1.85 17.02 2.65
CA CYS A 90 -1.62 16.81 4.08
C CYS A 90 -2.92 16.53 4.85
N ALA A 91 -4.01 17.25 4.53
CA ALA A 91 -5.31 17.02 5.14
C ALA A 91 -5.86 15.62 4.80
N LEU A 92 -5.71 15.20 3.54
CA LEU A 92 -6.13 13.87 3.08
C LEU A 92 -5.25 12.75 3.63
N ASN A 93 -3.93 12.93 3.72
CA ASN A 93 -3.00 12.00 4.36
C ASN A 93 -3.40 11.77 5.83
N LYS A 94 -3.79 12.84 6.54
CA LYS A 94 -4.31 12.74 7.91
C LYS A 94 -5.67 12.00 7.95
N LEU A 95 -6.58 12.32 7.04
CA LEU A 95 -7.89 11.67 6.95
C LEU A 95 -7.75 10.16 6.72
N HIS A 96 -6.92 9.76 5.75
CA HIS A 96 -6.60 8.35 5.48
C HIS A 96 -6.00 7.66 6.71
N GLY A 97 -5.04 8.30 7.38
CA GLY A 97 -4.45 7.77 8.61
C GLY A 97 -5.49 7.56 9.72
N CYS A 98 -6.44 8.49 9.89
CA CYS A 98 -7.55 8.32 10.81
C CYS A 98 -8.46 7.16 10.41
N ALA A 99 -8.81 7.02 9.13
CA ALA A 99 -9.64 5.93 8.66
C ALA A 99 -8.98 4.56 8.88
N ILE A 100 -7.69 4.43 8.54
CA ILE A 100 -6.91 3.21 8.74
C ILE A 100 -6.82 2.83 10.23
N SER A 101 -6.71 3.82 11.14
CA SER A 101 -6.66 3.56 12.59
C SER A 101 -7.95 2.99 13.19
N LYS A 102 -9.04 2.98 12.40
CA LYS A 102 -10.37 2.50 12.79
C LYS A 102 -10.76 1.18 12.12
N LEU A 103 -9.91 0.65 11.26
CA LEU A 103 -10.03 -0.70 10.68
C LEU A 103 -9.48 -1.74 11.67
#